data_AF-A0A328WL47-F1
#
_entry.id   AF-A0A328WL47-F1
#
_cell.length_a   1.000
_cell.length_b   1.000
_cell.length_c   1.000
_cell.angle_alpha   90.00
_cell.angle_beta   90.00
_cell.angle_gamma   90.00
#
_symmetry.space_group_name_H-M   'P 1'
#
loop_
_entity.id
_entity.type
_entity.pdbx_description
1 polymer ?
#
loop_
_entity_poly.entity_id
_entity_poly.type
_entity_poly.pdbx_seq_one_letter_code
_entity_poly.pdbx_strand_id
1 'polypeptide(L)'
;MGQKKEAAVTSEPVTNSKTPSDEKESIVPMSASLLDLAGTYVHAGYGEMIVELVDGGLRAGYNSMLFPLTHQNANQFELHVTEFDIKTKATFLTDSNGSVDRLSVILLLEPGAKEIEFVRITSGSK
;
A
#
# COMPACT_ATOMS: atom_id res chain seq x y z
N MET A 1 -14.61 -41.56 26.20
CA MET A 1 -15.55 -40.43 26.07
C MET A 1 -15.72 -39.84 27.46
N GLY A 2 -15.27 -38.59 27.68
CA GLY A 2 -15.36 -37.81 28.95
C GLY A 2 -14.51 -38.36 30.11
N GLN A 3 -13.83 -37.59 30.96
CA GLN A 3 -13.97 -36.18 31.32
C GLN A 3 -12.62 -35.65 31.82
N LYS A 4 -12.26 -34.40 31.47
CA LYS A 4 -11.17 -33.65 32.10
C LYS A 4 -11.77 -32.58 33.01
N LYS A 5 -11.24 -32.57 34.24
CA LYS A 5 -11.07 -31.47 35.21
C LYS A 5 -10.71 -30.13 34.54
N GLU A 6 -10.82 -28.93 35.11
CA GLU A 6 -11.43 -28.33 36.32
C GLU A 6 -10.95 -26.85 36.27
N ALA A 7 -11.64 -25.96 37.00
CA ALA A 7 -11.16 -24.65 37.50
C ALA A 7 -11.11 -23.41 36.58
N ALA A 8 -11.87 -22.40 37.02
CA ALA A 8 -11.91 -21.02 36.58
C ALA A 8 -10.84 -20.15 37.25
N VAL A 9 -10.36 -19.08 36.61
CA VAL A 9 -9.86 -17.85 37.27
C VAL A 9 -10.02 -16.64 36.34
N THR A 10 -10.80 -15.65 36.82
CA THR A 10 -10.90 -14.28 36.34
C THR A 10 -9.63 -13.48 36.66
N SER A 11 -9.15 -12.64 35.74
CA SER A 11 -8.24 -11.52 36.04
C SER A 11 -8.34 -10.41 34.97
N GLU A 12 -9.01 -9.32 35.31
CA GLU A 12 -8.69 -7.96 34.83
C GLU A 12 -8.01 -7.22 36.01
N PRO A 13 -7.35 -6.03 35.89
CA PRO A 13 -7.03 -5.17 34.74
C PRO A 13 -5.51 -4.78 34.70
N VAL A 14 -5.09 -3.82 33.86
CA VAL A 14 -4.22 -2.65 34.17
C VAL A 14 -3.63 -2.03 32.89
N THR A 15 -4.07 -0.80 32.64
CA THR A 15 -3.46 0.31 31.90
C THR A 15 -1.94 0.44 32.09
N ASN A 16 -1.16 0.65 31.03
CA ASN A 16 -0.16 1.72 31.05
C ASN A 16 0.30 2.19 29.66
N SER A 17 0.22 3.51 29.52
CA SER A 17 0.70 4.42 28.50
C SER A 17 2.09 4.15 27.91
N LYS A 18 2.22 4.38 26.60
CA LYS A 18 3.40 5.03 26.05
C LYS A 18 3.04 5.87 24.82
N THR A 19 3.26 7.17 24.97
CA THR A 19 3.20 8.24 23.97
C THR A 19 3.99 7.86 22.70
N PRO A 20 3.44 8.01 21.48
CA PRO A 20 4.25 7.99 20.28
C PRO A 20 4.89 9.36 20.09
N SER A 21 6.22 9.34 19.99
CA SER A 21 7.09 10.47 19.74
C SER A 21 6.90 11.03 18.32
N ASP A 22 6.99 12.35 18.24
CA ASP A 22 7.15 13.20 17.07
C ASP A 22 8.21 12.66 16.07
N GLU A 23 7.76 11.98 15.02
CA GLU A 23 8.40 12.03 13.70
C GLU A 23 7.25 12.14 12.68
N LYS A 24 7.23 13.24 11.93
CA LYS A 24 6.23 13.55 10.90
C LYS A 24 6.44 12.65 9.68
N GLU A 25 6.22 11.35 9.85
CA GLU A 25 5.97 10.44 8.75
C GLU A 25 4.52 10.67 8.33
N SER A 26 4.32 11.18 7.12
CA SER A 26 3.01 11.49 6.57
C SER A 26 2.24 10.18 6.35
N ILE A 27 1.56 9.73 7.40
CA ILE A 27 0.68 8.57 7.35
C ILE A 27 -0.49 8.90 6.43
N VAL A 28 -0.62 8.14 5.34
CA VAL A 28 -1.87 8.10 4.59
C VAL A 28 -2.97 7.73 5.58
N PRO A 29 -4.10 8.47 5.63
CA PRO A 29 -5.17 8.13 6.56
C PRO A 29 -5.57 6.66 6.34
N MET A 30 -5.69 5.91 7.44
CA MET A 30 -6.07 4.49 7.50
C MET A 30 -7.39 4.15 6.76
N SER A 31 -8.07 5.15 6.21
CA SER A 31 -9.38 5.10 5.56
C SER A 31 -9.37 5.49 4.08
N ALA A 32 -8.21 5.63 3.41
CA ALA A 32 -8.24 5.75 1.95
C ALA A 32 -8.89 4.48 1.39
N SER A 33 -10.05 4.61 0.77
CA SER A 33 -10.70 3.47 0.12
C SER A 33 -9.78 2.98 -1.00
N LEU A 34 -9.79 1.69 -1.33
CA LEU A 34 -8.97 1.19 -2.46
C LEU A 34 -9.29 1.97 -3.76
N LEU A 35 -10.51 2.49 -3.88
CA LEU A 35 -10.90 3.35 -4.99
C LEU A 35 -10.16 4.70 -5.02
N ASP A 36 -9.83 5.27 -3.86
CA ASP A 36 -9.06 6.52 -3.77
C ASP A 36 -7.61 6.35 -4.26
N LEU A 37 -7.11 5.11 -4.27
CA LEU A 37 -5.79 4.71 -4.77
C LEU A 37 -5.79 4.44 -6.28
N ALA A 38 -6.97 4.27 -6.89
CA ALA A 38 -7.07 4.04 -8.33
C ALA A 38 -6.82 5.34 -9.12
N GLY A 39 -6.12 5.25 -10.24
CA GLY A 39 -5.82 6.39 -11.10
C GLY A 39 -4.59 6.20 -11.95
N THR A 40 -4.28 7.21 -12.76
CA THR A 40 -3.07 7.25 -13.59
C THR A 40 -1.97 8.01 -12.86
N TYR A 41 -0.81 7.37 -12.75
CA TYR A 41 0.40 7.92 -12.17
C TYR A 41 1.47 8.02 -13.26
N VAL A 42 2.20 9.11 -13.34
CA VAL A 42 3.16 9.38 -14.41
C VAL A 42 4.56 9.68 -13.86
N HIS A 43 5.58 9.20 -14.56
CA HIS A 43 6.96 9.59 -14.33
C HIS A 43 7.59 9.98 -15.67
N ALA A 44 8.31 11.10 -15.71
CA ALA A 44 8.82 11.68 -16.96
C ALA A 44 9.73 10.74 -17.78
N GLY A 45 10.46 9.85 -17.10
CA GLY A 45 11.35 8.87 -17.74
C GLY A 45 10.79 7.46 -17.88
N TYR A 46 9.66 7.14 -17.23
CA TYR A 46 9.10 5.77 -17.22
C TYR A 46 7.70 5.71 -17.87
N GLY A 47 7.04 6.85 -18.07
CA GLY A 47 5.69 6.91 -18.62
C GLY A 47 4.62 6.70 -17.56
N GLU A 48 3.54 6.03 -17.94
CA GLU A 48 2.33 5.90 -17.14
C GLU A 48 2.23 4.54 -16.44
N MET A 49 1.82 4.56 -15.18
CA MET A 49 1.34 3.43 -14.41
C MET A 49 -0.13 3.66 -14.05
N ILE A 50 -1.01 2.74 -14.44
CA ILE A 50 -2.45 2.84 -14.23
C ILE A 50 -2.82 1.89 -13.11
N VAL A 51 -3.39 2.39 -12.02
CA VAL A 51 -3.90 1.57 -10.92
C VAL A 51 -5.42 1.49 -11.02
N GLU A 52 -5.96 0.27 -11.01
CA GLU A 52 -7.38 -0.01 -11.12
C GLU A 52 -7.85 -0.89 -9.97
N LEU A 53 -9.11 -0.71 -9.55
CA LEU A 53 -9.81 -1.63 -8.66
C LEU A 53 -10.52 -2.70 -9.49
N VAL A 54 -10.11 -3.96 -9.35
CA VAL A 54 -10.63 -5.11 -10.08
C VAL A 54 -10.94 -6.22 -9.08
N ASP A 55 -12.18 -6.73 -9.11
CA ASP A 55 -12.64 -7.83 -8.23
C ASP A 55 -12.36 -7.60 -6.72
N GLY A 56 -12.40 -6.34 -6.28
CA GLY A 56 -12.17 -5.95 -4.88
C GLY A 56 -10.69 -5.84 -4.48
N GLY A 57 -9.75 -6.04 -5.41
CA GLY A 57 -8.31 -5.84 -5.22
C GLY A 57 -7.75 -4.79 -6.18
N LEU A 58 -6.54 -4.31 -5.89
CA LEU A 58 -5.86 -3.38 -6.79
C LEU A 58 -5.00 -4.12 -7.82
N ARG A 59 -4.92 -3.54 -9.01
CA ARG A 59 -4.03 -3.99 -10.09
C ARG A 59 -3.33 -2.79 -10.70
N ALA A 60 -2.01 -2.85 -10.82
CA ALA A 60 -1.22 -1.88 -11.55
C ALA A 60 -0.94 -2.37 -12.96
N GLY A 61 -1.19 -1.52 -13.96
CA GLY A 61 -0.80 -1.71 -15.35
C GLY A 61 0.38 -0.80 -15.68
N TYR A 62 1.39 -1.36 -16.36
CA TYR A 62 2.56 -0.62 -16.85
C TYR A 62 3.01 -1.23 -18.17
N ASN A 63 3.00 -0.43 -19.24
CA ASN A 63 3.08 -0.94 -20.61
C ASN A 63 2.05 -2.06 -20.85
N SER A 64 2.48 -3.24 -21.30
CA SER A 64 1.62 -4.41 -21.50
C SER A 64 1.58 -5.36 -20.30
N MET A 65 2.20 -4.99 -19.18
CA MET A 65 2.26 -5.83 -17.97
C MET A 65 1.19 -5.44 -16.97
N LEU A 66 0.68 -6.44 -16.26
CA LEU A 66 -0.31 -6.29 -15.20
C LEU A 66 0.24 -6.91 -13.91
N PHE A 67 0.15 -6.17 -12.82
CA PHE A 67 0.67 -6.55 -11.52
C PHE A 67 -0.45 -6.51 -10.48
N PRO A 68 -0.87 -7.66 -9.93
CA PRO A 68 -1.72 -7.67 -8.74
C PRO A 68 -1.03 -6.92 -7.60
N LEU A 69 -1.79 -6.09 -6.89
CA LEU A 69 -1.35 -5.37 -5.70
C LEU A 69 -2.07 -5.94 -4.47
N THR A 70 -1.32 -6.60 -3.59
CA THR A 70 -1.86 -7.17 -2.34
C THR A 70 -1.57 -6.24 -1.18
N HIS A 71 -2.60 -5.76 -0.50
CA HIS A 71 -2.45 -4.87 0.66
C HIS A 71 -1.69 -5.56 1.80
N GLN A 72 -0.68 -4.89 2.36
CA GLN A 72 0.12 -5.40 3.49
C GLN A 72 -0.13 -4.61 4.77
N ASN A 73 0.01 -3.29 4.69
CA ASN A 73 -0.20 -2.36 5.80
C ASN A 73 -0.59 -0.98 5.24
N ALA A 74 -0.83 0.00 6.12
CA ALA A 74 -1.56 1.25 5.87
C ALA A 74 -1.50 1.80 4.43
N ASN A 75 -0.32 1.95 3.84
CA ASN A 75 -0.13 2.44 2.48
C ASN A 75 0.80 1.59 1.62
N GLN A 76 1.21 0.41 2.10
CA GLN A 76 2.12 -0.48 1.37
C GLN A 76 1.38 -1.70 0.84
N PHE A 77 1.74 -2.04 -0.38
CA PHE A 77 1.24 -3.16 -1.14
C PHE A 77 2.42 -3.99 -1.64
N GLU A 78 2.19 -5.29 -1.73
CA GLU A 78 3.03 -6.18 -2.50
C GLU A 78 2.62 -6.10 -3.96
N LEU A 79 3.55 -5.70 -4.83
CA LEU A 79 3.42 -5.77 -6.28
C LEU A 79 3.95 -7.13 -6.73
N HIS A 80 3.10 -7.93 -7.38
CA HIS A 80 3.46 -9.27 -7.85
C HIS A 80 3.74 -9.27 -9.36
N VAL A 81 4.99 -9.55 -9.73
CA VAL A 81 5.40 -9.81 -11.12
C VAL A 81 5.16 -11.28 -11.40
N THR A 82 3.97 -11.59 -11.90
CA THR A 82 3.46 -12.96 -12.03
C THR A 82 4.31 -13.85 -12.93
N GLU A 83 4.83 -13.32 -14.04
CA GLU A 83 5.66 -14.06 -15.01
C GLU A 83 6.91 -14.68 -14.38
N PHE A 84 7.50 -14.01 -13.37
CA PHE A 84 8.72 -14.45 -12.70
C PHE A 84 8.49 -14.90 -11.25
N ASP A 85 7.23 -14.88 -10.79
CA ASP A 85 6.85 -15.08 -9.39
C ASP A 85 7.66 -14.22 -8.39
N ILE A 86 7.96 -12.98 -8.78
CA ILE A 86 8.71 -12.03 -7.94
C ILE A 86 7.75 -11.07 -7.25
N LYS A 87 7.94 -10.91 -5.95
CA LYS A 87 7.19 -9.98 -5.11
C LYS A 87 8.08 -8.80 -4.75
N THR A 88 7.56 -7.61 -5.00
CA THR A 88 8.27 -6.34 -4.76
C THR A 88 7.34 -5.34 -4.08
N LYS A 89 7.84 -4.17 -3.73
CA LYS A 89 7.09 -3.18 -2.95
C LYS A 89 6.44 -2.13 -3.84
N ALA A 90 5.20 -1.78 -3.49
CA ALA A 90 4.50 -0.59 -3.93
C ALA A 90 4.01 0.21 -2.70
N THR A 91 4.17 1.54 -2.72
CA THR A 91 3.79 2.42 -1.62
C THR A 91 3.01 3.61 -2.17
N PHE A 92 1.80 3.83 -1.66
CA PHE A 92 1.04 5.04 -1.95
C PHE A 92 1.42 6.15 -0.97
N LEU A 93 1.58 7.37 -1.49
CA LEU A 93 2.01 8.54 -0.74
C LEU A 93 0.96 9.65 -0.89
N THR A 94 0.81 10.45 0.17
CA THR A 94 -0.15 11.55 0.22
C THR A 94 0.52 12.92 0.14
N ASP A 95 -0.25 13.89 -0.35
CA ASP A 95 0.07 15.31 -0.25
C ASP A 95 -0.18 15.86 1.16
N SER A 96 0.07 17.16 1.35
CA SER A 96 -0.19 17.86 2.62
C SER A 96 -1.67 17.91 3.01
N ASN A 97 -2.58 17.62 2.09
CA ASN A 97 -4.03 17.59 2.32
C ASN A 97 -4.52 16.16 2.64
N GLY A 98 -3.63 15.17 2.67
CA GLY A 98 -3.97 13.77 2.89
C GLY A 98 -4.53 13.05 1.67
N SER A 99 -4.46 13.67 0.48
CA SER A 99 -4.90 13.06 -0.78
C SER A 99 -3.75 12.28 -1.42
N VAL A 100 -4.02 11.08 -1.91
CA VAL A 100 -2.99 10.27 -2.58
C VAL A 100 -2.60 10.92 -3.90
N ASP A 101 -1.34 11.32 -4.01
CA ASP A 101 -0.79 12.08 -5.12
C ASP A 101 0.44 11.41 -5.75
N ARG A 102 0.97 10.35 -5.14
CA ARG A 102 2.16 9.65 -5.61
C ARG A 102 2.08 8.14 -5.36
N LEU A 103 2.78 7.39 -6.21
CA LEU A 103 2.96 5.94 -6.13
C LEU A 103 4.44 5.61 -6.31
N SER A 104 5.04 5.01 -5.29
CA SER A 104 6.44 4.55 -5.32
C SER A 104 6.49 3.04 -5.54
N VAL A 105 7.27 2.57 -6.51
CA VAL A 105 7.36 1.14 -6.86
C VAL A 105 8.78 0.71 -7.15
N ILE A 106 9.14 -0.53 -6.84
CA ILE A 106 10.40 -1.13 -7.31
C ILE A 106 10.09 -2.01 -8.53
N LEU A 107 10.27 -1.47 -9.74
CA LEU A 107 10.02 -2.20 -11.00
C LEU A 107 11.26 -2.90 -11.57
N LEU A 108 12.46 -2.41 -11.24
CA LEU A 108 13.70 -3.03 -11.69
C LEU A 108 14.00 -4.24 -10.81
N LEU A 109 14.27 -5.38 -11.43
CA LEU A 109 14.49 -6.66 -10.74
C LEU A 109 15.95 -6.88 -10.32
N GLU A 110 16.82 -5.88 -10.51
CA GLU A 110 18.20 -5.94 -10.10
C GLU A 110 18.35 -5.84 -8.57
N PRO A 111 19.33 -6.54 -7.97
CA PRO A 111 19.56 -6.46 -6.53
C PRO A 111 19.83 -5.02 -6.09
N GLY A 112 19.06 -4.54 -5.11
CA GLY A 112 19.22 -3.18 -4.57
C GLY A 112 18.61 -2.07 -5.44
N ALA A 113 17.75 -2.43 -6.41
CA ALA A 113 16.95 -1.48 -7.17
C ALA A 113 16.25 -0.48 -6.25
N LYS A 114 16.33 0.80 -6.61
CA LYS A 114 15.65 1.88 -5.89
C LYS A 114 14.18 1.95 -6.31
N GLU A 115 13.40 2.57 -5.43
CA GLU A 115 12.01 2.89 -5.77
C GLU A 115 11.96 3.98 -6.85
N ILE A 116 10.98 3.84 -7.73
CA ILE A 116 10.62 4.80 -8.77
C ILE A 116 9.30 5.45 -8.34
N GLU A 117 9.32 6.76 -8.22
CA GLU A 117 8.16 7.54 -7.81
C GLU A 117 7.40 8.06 -9.03
N PHE A 118 6.11 7.74 -9.11
CA PHE A 118 5.18 8.26 -10.11
C PHE A 118 4.23 9.26 -9.45
N VAL A 119 3.90 10.35 -10.16
CA VAL A 119 2.99 11.40 -9.69
C VAL A 119 1.61 11.19 -10.28
N ARG A 120 0.57 11.22 -9.46
CA ARG A 120 -0.82 11.08 -9.89
C ARG A 120 -1.20 12.25 -10.80
N ILE A 121 -1.80 11.94 -11.94
CA ILE A 121 -2.40 12.95 -12.79
C ILE A 121 -3.69 13.41 -12.11
N THR A 122 -3.64 14.57 -11.46
CA THR A 122 -4.86 15.26 -11.08
C THR A 122 -5.43 15.89 -12.34
N SER A 123 -6.69 15.60 -12.66
CA SER A 123 -7.42 16.38 -13.67
C SER A 123 -7.68 17.77 -13.08
N GLY A 124 -6.64 18.60 -13.03
CA GLY A 124 -6.77 20.02 -12.75
C GLY A 124 -7.58 20.62 -13.88
N SER A 125 -8.84 20.94 -13.60
CA SER A 125 -9.63 21.84 -14.45
C SER A 125 -8.82 23.13 -14.61
N LYS A 126 -8.31 23.35 -15.82
CA LYS A 126 -7.65 24.60 -16.21
C LYS A 126 -8.70 25.68 -16.42
#